data_AF-A0A352LZR9-F1
#
_entry.id   AF-A0A352LZR9-F1
#
_cell.length_a   1.000
_cell.length_b   1.000
_cell.length_c   1.000
_cell.angle_alpha   90.00
_cell.angle_beta   90.00
_cell.angle_gamma   90.00
#
_symmetry.space_group_name_H-M   'P 1'
#
loop_
_entity.id
_entity.type
_entity.pdbx_description
1 polymer ?
#
loop_
_entity_poly.entity_id
_entity_poly.type
_entity_poly.pdbx_seq_one_letter_code
_entity_poly.pdbx_strand_id
1 'polypeptide(L)'
;KKAVLKHGHENFHFYCATKDNGDIIGAPGAKECELYLNSQTWAVINGIVDGDTAKKVMAAVKKRLYKDYGILLFTPAFSVADKSVGYLTRYAPAVRENGGVYTHAATWAIIAQAVAGNVDDVYDTFKRICPPLLS
;
A
#
# COMPACT_ATOMS: atom_id res chain seq x y z
N LYS A 1 9.29 14.25 -7.43
CA LYS A 1 8.75 13.61 -8.65
C LYS A 1 9.81 12.92 -9.52
N LYS A 2 10.75 13.65 -10.15
CA LYS A 2 11.75 13.05 -11.08
C LYS A 2 12.53 11.86 -10.52
N ALA A 3 13.09 11.96 -9.31
CA ALA A 3 13.84 10.86 -8.71
C ALA A 3 12.98 9.61 -8.47
N VAL A 4 11.74 9.79 -7.99
CA VAL A 4 10.80 8.69 -7.75
C VAL A 4 10.46 7.96 -9.05
N LEU A 5 10.17 8.68 -10.12
CA LEU A 5 9.90 8.09 -11.45
C LEU A 5 11.12 7.48 -12.13
N LYS A 6 12.34 7.75 -11.64
CA LYS A 6 13.56 7.17 -12.17
C LYS A 6 14.04 5.96 -11.37
N HIS A 7 13.77 5.93 -10.05
CA HIS A 7 14.41 5.00 -9.12
C HIS A 7 13.46 4.32 -8.13
N GLY A 8 12.27 4.88 -7.90
CA GLY A 8 11.38 4.48 -6.80
C GLY A 8 10.23 3.57 -7.23
N HIS A 9 10.28 2.97 -8.41
CA HIS A 9 9.23 2.09 -8.89
C HIS A 9 9.71 1.16 -10.01
N GLU A 10 8.93 0.10 -10.24
CA GLU A 10 8.96 -0.72 -11.45
C GLU A 10 7.54 -0.81 -12.00
N ASN A 11 7.31 -0.44 -13.27
CA ASN A 11 5.98 -0.52 -13.90
C ASN A 11 4.84 0.14 -13.07
N PHE A 12 5.17 1.24 -12.40
CA PHE A 12 4.30 2.00 -11.47
C PHE A 12 3.88 1.24 -10.19
N HIS A 13 4.57 0.15 -9.87
CA HIS A 13 4.63 -0.39 -8.52
C HIS A 13 5.67 0.40 -7.73
N PHE A 14 5.23 1.28 -6.82
CA PHE A 14 6.15 2.09 -6.03
C PHE A 14 6.77 1.29 -4.89
N TYR A 15 8.09 1.38 -4.74
CA TYR A 15 8.79 0.72 -3.66
C TYR A 15 8.49 1.38 -2.33
N CYS A 16 8.54 0.60 -1.24
CA CYS A 16 8.43 1.14 0.11
C CYS A 16 9.72 1.85 0.52
N ALA A 17 10.86 1.20 0.33
CA ALA A 17 12.17 1.69 0.77
C ALA A 17 13.32 0.90 0.11
N THR A 18 14.54 1.36 0.34
CA THR A 18 15.78 0.62 0.07
C THR A 18 16.51 0.35 1.39
N LYS A 19 17.07 -0.84 1.53
CA LYS A 19 17.93 -1.20 2.65
C LYS A 19 19.34 -0.63 2.43
N ASP A 20 20.15 -0.63 3.48
CA ASP A 20 21.54 -0.11 3.41
C ASP A 20 22.41 -0.87 2.39
N ASN A 21 22.10 -2.14 2.12
CA ASN A 21 22.81 -2.96 1.12
C ASN A 21 22.26 -2.77 -0.32
N GLY A 22 21.26 -1.92 -0.52
CA GLY A 22 20.62 -1.65 -1.81
C GLY A 22 19.39 -2.53 -2.12
N ASP A 23 19.08 -3.54 -1.30
CA ASP A 23 17.89 -4.37 -1.52
C ASP A 23 16.61 -3.53 -1.38
N ILE A 24 15.60 -3.84 -2.20
CA ILE A 24 14.36 -3.09 -2.24
C ILE A 24 13.30 -3.75 -1.34
N ILE A 25 12.60 -2.94 -0.56
CA ILE A 25 11.39 -3.33 0.18
C ILE A 25 10.18 -2.83 -0.62
N GLY A 26 9.17 -3.67 -0.86
CA GLY A 26 8.06 -3.33 -1.76
C GLY A 26 8.40 -3.56 -3.24
N ALA A 27 9.25 -4.53 -3.55
CA ALA A 27 9.56 -4.89 -4.93
C ALA A 27 8.49 -5.85 -5.51
N PRO A 28 8.12 -5.72 -6.79
CA PRO A 28 7.26 -6.70 -7.46
C PRO A 28 7.83 -8.12 -7.33
N GLY A 29 6.97 -9.09 -7.01
CA GLY A 29 7.40 -10.48 -6.83
C GLY A 29 8.23 -10.77 -5.57
N ALA A 30 8.44 -9.80 -4.68
CA ALA A 30 9.03 -10.06 -3.37
C ALA A 30 8.16 -11.05 -2.57
N LYS A 31 8.81 -11.99 -1.87
CA LYS A 31 8.10 -13.01 -1.08
C LYS A 31 7.33 -12.45 0.11
N GLU A 32 7.78 -11.32 0.62
CA GLU A 32 7.21 -10.60 1.77
C GLU A 32 7.23 -9.11 1.44
N CYS A 33 6.23 -8.39 1.94
CA CYS A 33 6.05 -6.96 1.70
C CYS A 33 6.16 -6.61 0.21
N GLU A 34 5.42 -7.35 -0.63
CA GLU A 34 5.44 -7.11 -2.08
C GLU A 34 4.81 -5.77 -2.41
N LEU A 35 3.60 -5.49 -1.92
CA LEU A 35 2.89 -4.23 -2.17
C LEU A 35 2.62 -3.48 -0.87
N TYR A 36 3.15 -2.25 -0.75
CA TYR A 36 2.97 -1.40 0.44
C TYR A 36 2.03 -0.22 0.18
N LEU A 37 0.96 -0.11 0.97
CA LEU A 37 -0.14 0.83 0.75
C LEU A 37 0.32 2.28 0.61
N ASN A 38 1.11 2.76 1.58
CA ASN A 38 1.49 4.18 1.65
C ASN A 38 2.26 4.63 0.41
N SER A 39 3.23 3.82 -0.04
CA SER A 39 4.02 4.17 -1.23
C SER A 39 3.14 4.38 -2.47
N GLN A 40 2.06 3.60 -2.61
CA GLN A 40 1.11 3.76 -3.71
C GLN A 40 0.20 4.98 -3.51
N THR A 41 -0.44 5.09 -2.34
CA THR A 41 -1.41 6.17 -2.09
C THR A 41 -0.75 7.55 -2.16
N TRP A 42 0.45 7.69 -1.60
CA TRP A 42 1.18 8.96 -1.63
C TRP A 42 1.75 9.29 -3.01
N ALA A 43 2.03 8.29 -3.86
CA ALA A 43 2.38 8.55 -5.25
C ALA A 43 1.19 9.17 -6.02
N VAL A 44 -0.03 8.70 -5.77
CA VAL A 44 -1.25 9.26 -6.37
C VAL A 44 -1.57 10.64 -5.78
N ILE A 45 -1.61 10.77 -4.45
CA ILE A 45 -1.97 12.02 -3.75
C ILE A 45 -1.06 13.19 -4.16
N ASN A 46 0.24 12.95 -4.32
CA ASN A 46 1.20 13.99 -4.72
C ASN A 46 1.34 14.17 -6.24
N GLY A 47 0.49 13.52 -7.05
CA GLY A 47 0.56 13.59 -8.51
C GLY A 47 1.89 13.10 -9.08
N ILE A 48 2.53 12.11 -8.45
CA ILE A 48 3.65 11.38 -9.08
C ILE A 48 3.12 10.64 -10.32
N VAL A 49 1.93 10.06 -10.19
CA VAL A 49 1.09 9.52 -11.26
C VAL A 49 -0.30 10.14 -11.20
N ASP A 50 -0.94 10.25 -12.35
CA ASP A 50 -2.27 10.84 -12.54
C ASP A 50 -3.08 10.06 -13.59
N GLY A 51 -4.34 10.48 -13.80
CA GLY A 51 -5.24 9.91 -14.81
C GLY A 51 -5.33 8.38 -14.76
N ASP A 52 -5.22 7.73 -15.91
CA ASP A 52 -5.32 6.28 -16.02
C ASP A 52 -4.20 5.54 -15.29
N THR A 53 -3.04 6.16 -15.10
CA THR A 53 -1.94 5.55 -14.34
C THR A 53 -2.28 5.51 -12.85
N ALA A 54 -2.81 6.61 -12.30
CA ALA A 54 -3.29 6.64 -10.92
C ALA A 54 -4.41 5.59 -10.70
N LYS A 55 -5.35 5.46 -11.65
CA LYS A 55 -6.39 4.42 -11.59
C LYS A 55 -5.81 3.01 -11.59
N LYS A 56 -4.81 2.72 -12.43
CA LYS A 56 -4.13 1.42 -12.46
C LYS A 56 -3.42 1.11 -11.14
N VAL A 57 -2.73 2.10 -10.56
CA VAL A 57 -2.06 1.96 -9.26
C VAL A 57 -3.07 1.63 -8.16
N MET A 58 -4.18 2.38 -8.10
CA MET A 58 -5.22 2.14 -7.09
C MET A 58 -5.99 0.84 -7.33
N ALA A 59 -6.17 0.40 -8.57
CA ALA A 59 -6.74 -0.91 -8.87
C ALA A 59 -5.85 -2.06 -8.36
N ALA A 60 -4.52 -1.93 -8.48
CA ALA A 60 -3.58 -2.89 -7.92
C ALA A 60 -3.62 -2.93 -6.38
N VAL A 61 -3.73 -1.76 -5.74
CA VAL A 61 -3.95 -1.62 -4.29
C VAL A 61 -5.23 -2.32 -3.88
N LYS A 62 -6.37 -2.01 -4.51
CA LYS A 62 -7.67 -2.61 -4.21
C LYS A 62 -7.62 -4.13 -4.33
N LYS A 63 -7.09 -4.64 -5.44
CA LYS A 63 -7.00 -6.08 -5.72
C LYS A 63 -6.25 -6.86 -4.62
N ARG A 64 -5.18 -6.30 -4.06
CA ARG A 64 -4.27 -7.05 -3.18
C ARG A 64 -4.51 -6.76 -1.69
N LEU A 65 -4.81 -5.51 -1.35
CA LEU A 65 -4.83 -5.03 0.04
C LEU A 65 -6.23 -4.91 0.63
N TYR A 66 -7.29 -4.82 -0.20
CA TYR A 66 -8.65 -4.70 0.34
C TYR A 66 -9.15 -6.09 0.71
N LYS A 67 -9.67 -6.20 1.93
CA LYS A 67 -10.28 -7.39 2.52
C LYS A 67 -11.67 -7.01 3.03
N ASP A 68 -12.47 -8.01 3.34
CA ASP A 68 -13.83 -7.78 3.86
C ASP A 68 -13.81 -7.15 5.26
N TYR A 69 -12.72 -7.36 5.98
CA TYR A 69 -12.49 -6.85 7.34
C TYR A 69 -11.58 -5.62 7.38
N GLY A 70 -11.29 -4.98 6.24
CA GLY A 70 -10.51 -3.74 6.17
C GLY A 70 -9.40 -3.75 5.12
N ILE A 71 -8.45 -2.83 5.24
CA ILE A 71 -7.38 -2.63 4.26
C ILE A 71 -6.03 -2.85 4.92
N LEU A 72 -5.24 -3.76 4.34
CA LEU A 72 -3.91 -4.11 4.85
C LEU A 72 -2.89 -3.01 4.57
N LEU A 73 -1.94 -2.82 5.47
CA LEU A 73 -0.82 -1.90 5.26
C LEU A 73 0.12 -2.38 4.14
N PHE A 74 0.36 -3.68 4.06
CA PHE A 74 1.07 -4.33 2.96
C PHE A 74 0.79 -5.83 2.93
N THR A 75 1.17 -6.50 1.83
CA THR A 75 1.07 -7.95 1.70
C THR A 75 2.16 -8.49 0.77
N PRO A 76 2.65 -9.73 0.97
CA PRO A 76 2.46 -10.59 2.15
C PRO A 76 3.10 -10.01 3.42
N ALA A 77 2.66 -10.43 4.61
CA ALA A 77 3.31 -10.03 5.86
C ALA A 77 4.68 -10.71 6.02
N PHE A 78 5.58 -10.09 6.77
CA PHE A 78 6.84 -10.74 7.13
C PHE A 78 6.57 -11.91 8.09
N SER A 79 7.19 -13.05 7.81
CA SER A 79 7.12 -14.30 8.56
C SER A 79 8.43 -14.60 9.30
N VAL A 80 9.54 -14.00 8.84
CA VAL A 80 10.87 -14.13 9.44
C VAL A 80 11.36 -12.75 9.86
N ALA A 81 11.90 -12.67 11.08
CA ALA A 81 12.48 -11.43 11.58
C ALA A 81 13.70 -11.03 10.74
N ASP A 82 13.65 -9.83 10.17
CA ASP A 82 14.74 -9.24 9.39
C ASP A 82 15.22 -7.96 10.10
N LYS A 83 16.44 -8.02 10.66
CA LYS A 83 17.04 -6.90 11.37
C LYS A 83 17.27 -5.69 10.46
N SER A 84 17.48 -5.90 9.16
CA SER A 84 17.70 -4.82 8.18
C SER A 84 16.42 -4.06 7.84
N VAL A 85 15.24 -4.64 8.10
CA VAL A 85 13.93 -3.97 8.00
C VAL A 85 13.52 -3.39 9.35
N GLY A 86 13.88 -4.05 10.44
CA GLY A 86 13.70 -3.57 11.81
C GLY A 86 12.58 -4.28 12.57
N TYR A 87 12.14 -3.66 13.67
CA TYR A 87 11.28 -4.29 14.69
C TYR A 87 9.93 -4.77 14.14
N LEU A 88 9.40 -4.10 13.11
CA LEU A 88 8.14 -4.44 12.46
C LEU A 88 8.07 -5.92 12.03
N THR A 89 9.18 -6.50 11.59
CA THR A 89 9.25 -7.91 11.16
C THR A 89 9.16 -8.92 12.30
N ARG A 90 9.17 -8.46 13.56
CA ARG A 90 9.05 -9.32 14.75
C ARG A 90 7.61 -9.43 15.25
N TYR A 91 6.69 -8.60 14.75
CA TYR A 91 5.28 -8.82 15.01
C TYR A 91 4.80 -10.08 14.30
N ALA A 92 3.80 -10.74 14.87
CA ALA A 92 3.11 -11.83 14.19
C ALA A 92 2.61 -11.36 12.80
N PRO A 93 2.64 -12.24 11.77
CA PRO A 93 2.13 -11.90 10.45
C PRO A 93 0.69 -11.36 10.51
N ALA A 94 0.43 -10.30 9.73
CA ALA A 94 -0.87 -9.61 9.66
C ALA A 94 -1.31 -8.89 10.95
N VAL A 95 -0.39 -8.63 11.88
CA VAL A 95 -0.68 -7.89 13.12
C VAL A 95 0.00 -6.53 13.11
N ARG A 96 -0.76 -5.49 13.49
CA ARG A 96 -0.33 -4.09 13.57
C ARG A 96 0.38 -3.64 12.29
N GLU A 97 1.62 -3.14 12.39
CA GLU A 97 2.40 -2.66 11.26
C GLU A 97 2.90 -3.80 10.36
N ASN A 98 2.90 -5.06 10.78
CA ASN A 98 3.33 -6.18 9.93
C ASN A 98 2.21 -6.67 9.00
N GLY A 99 1.79 -5.80 8.08
CA GLY A 99 0.76 -6.10 7.09
C GLY A 99 -0.65 -6.25 7.68
N GLY A 100 -0.90 -5.73 8.89
CA GLY A 100 -2.23 -5.74 9.49
C GLY A 100 -3.19 -4.75 8.84
N VAL A 101 -4.48 -4.87 9.21
CA VAL A 101 -5.48 -3.84 8.87
C VAL A 101 -5.10 -2.55 9.56
N TYR A 102 -4.89 -1.50 8.77
CA TYR A 102 -4.32 -0.26 9.27
C TYR A 102 -5.21 0.94 8.91
N THR A 103 -6.19 1.22 9.77
CA THR A 103 -7.26 2.21 9.51
C THR A 103 -6.72 3.60 9.18
N HIS A 104 -5.64 4.04 9.83
CA HIS A 104 -5.02 5.31 9.48
C HIS A 104 -4.52 5.30 8.03
N ALA A 105 -3.85 4.23 7.60
CA ALA A 105 -3.36 4.17 6.23
C ALA A 105 -4.46 4.05 5.18
N ALA A 106 -5.57 3.40 5.55
CA ALA A 106 -6.76 3.32 4.73
C ALA A 106 -7.40 4.69 4.46
N THR A 107 -7.27 5.68 5.36
CA THR A 107 -7.82 7.03 5.07
C THR A 107 -7.07 7.71 3.91
N TRP A 108 -5.77 7.47 3.75
CA TRP A 108 -5.03 7.93 2.57
C TRP A 108 -5.49 7.22 1.30
N ALA A 109 -5.90 5.95 1.40
CA ALA A 109 -6.48 5.24 0.26
C ALA A 109 -7.80 5.88 -0.21
N ILE A 110 -8.63 6.39 0.70
CA ILE A 110 -9.86 7.14 0.34
C ILE A 110 -9.50 8.37 -0.50
N ILE A 111 -8.53 9.15 -0.03
CA ILE A 111 -8.06 10.36 -0.75
C ILE A 111 -7.46 9.97 -2.11
N ALA A 112 -6.63 8.93 -2.15
CA ALA A 112 -6.00 8.48 -3.39
C ALA A 112 -7.03 7.97 -4.42
N GLN A 113 -8.09 7.27 -4.00
CA GLN A 113 -9.19 6.88 -4.89
C GLN A 113 -9.92 8.10 -5.45
N ALA A 114 -10.17 9.12 -4.62
CA ALA A 114 -10.79 10.36 -5.06
C ALA A 114 -9.90 11.11 -6.08
N VAL A 115 -8.60 11.22 -5.81
CA VAL A 115 -7.62 11.85 -6.72
C VAL A 115 -7.50 11.07 -8.04
N ALA A 116 -7.58 9.74 -7.99
CA ALA A 116 -7.59 8.90 -9.20
C ALA A 116 -8.91 8.99 -10.00
N GLY A 117 -9.96 9.61 -9.44
CA GLY A 117 -11.28 9.69 -10.05
C GLY A 117 -12.12 8.41 -9.96
N ASN A 118 -11.79 7.50 -9.03
CA ASN A 118 -12.51 6.24 -8.80
C ASN A 118 -13.64 6.46 -7.78
N VAL A 119 -14.68 7.19 -8.17
CA VAL A 119 -15.76 7.64 -7.25
C VAL A 119 -16.41 6.48 -6.48
N ASP A 120 -16.73 5.38 -7.17
CA ASP A 120 -17.35 4.20 -6.52
C ASP A 120 -16.42 3.57 -5.47
N ASP A 121 -15.11 3.61 -5.71
CA ASP A 121 -14.12 3.07 -4.79
C ASP A 121 -13.91 3.96 -3.56
N VAL A 122 -14.20 5.27 -3.62
CA VAL A 122 -14.11 6.16 -2.45
C VAL A 122 -15.04 5.64 -1.35
N TYR A 123 -16.30 5.39 -1.71
CA TYR A 123 -17.29 4.91 -0.75
C TYR A 123 -17.05 3.45 -0.35
N ASP A 124 -16.62 2.59 -1.27
CA ASP A 124 -16.21 1.21 -0.94
C ASP A 124 -15.07 1.19 0.10
N THR A 125 -14.06 2.02 -0.10
CA THR A 125 -12.92 2.15 0.82
C THR A 125 -13.37 2.63 2.20
N PHE A 126 -14.25 3.64 2.25
CA PHE A 126 -14.80 4.16 3.51
C PHE A 126 -15.61 3.11 4.27
N LYS A 127 -16.52 2.39 3.59
CA LYS A 127 -17.33 1.33 4.21
C LYS A 127 -16.47 0.28 4.90
N ARG A 128 -15.37 -0.14 4.26
CA ARG A 128 -14.45 -1.17 4.78
C ARG A 128 -13.76 -0.79 6.09
N ILE A 129 -13.73 0.50 6.44
CA ILE A 129 -13.13 0.98 7.68
C ILE A 129 -14.13 1.60 8.66
N CYS A 130 -15.42 1.51 8.34
CA CYS A 130 -16.50 2.07 9.13
C CYS A 130 -17.34 0.91 9.71
N PRO A 131 -17.12 0.48 10.96
CA PRO A 131 -17.80 -0.68 11.54
C PRO A 131 -19.33 -0.66 11.42
N PRO A 132 -20.04 0.48 11.59
CA PRO A 132 -21.48 0.55 11.38
C PRO A 132 -21.97 0.18 9.96
N LEU A 133 -21.07 0.16 8.97
CA LEU A 133 -21.38 -0.14 7.56
C LEU A 133 -20.94 -1.55 7.13
N LEU A 134 -20.43 -2.37 8.06
CA LEU A 134 -19.94 -3.73 7.80
C LEU A 134 -21.00 -4.84 8.01
N SER A 135 -22.27 -4.46 8.18
CA SER A 135 -23.43 -5.36 8.36
C SER A 135 -23.89 -6.02 7.08
#